data_AF-A0A959RRM5-F1
#
_entry.id   AF-A0A959RRM5-F1
#
_cell.length_a   1.000
_cell.length_b   1.000
_cell.length_c   1.000
_cell.angle_alpha   90.00
_cell.angle_beta   90.00
_cell.angle_gamma   90.00
#
_symmetry.space_group_name_H-M   'P 1'
#
loop_
_entity.id
_entity.type
_entity.pdbx_description
1 polymer ?
#
loop_
_entity_poly.entity_id
_entity_poly.type
_entity_poly.pdbx_seq_one_letter_code
_entity_poly.pdbx_strand_id
1 'polypeptide(L)'
;ILGNAIITITDEGDDKGSITLPQMTTPPSSIQYKLYNENGTLKYNGTSIGSGGGAPDINDLSDAKYDGSSLFLGEGSGALDDGTDNNNTAIGKNTLQANTTGNNNTAAGNISMFSNTTGSGNSAYGFLSLNTNTTGNNNTAIGSGSLWFNETGNANTAIGYNSLSGNVTGEGNTANGVGSLRSNSTGNANTANGNGALFSNTIGSYNIGIGSEANSYNQTGSYNTIIGFQAGQGTSVHNKSGNIFLGYQAGFNETSDNKLYIENSNSSSPLIWGDFENDSLRFNGNVHITGNLHVDGTSPNLAIGDSYQGGKIFWLDNSGEHGLIVALFDQSAGMNWSTSISTTTGATGDGVGAGLMNSVLIIASNASASSAAKVCADYAFSQGGIQLYGDWYLPSPNELRLLHNQKAAVGGVINYIYWSSQESSFSQAKAVDMAAGTFAASTYLKSTSTIRVRAIRKF
;
A
#
# COMPACT_ATOMS: atom_id res chain seq x y z
N ILE A 1 -6.21 1.30 93.88
CA ILE A 1 -6.14 2.78 93.81
C ILE A 1 -4.80 3.14 94.45
N LEU A 2 -3.77 3.67 93.82
CA LEU A 2 -3.39 4.10 92.47
C LEU A 2 -1.89 3.70 92.37
N GLY A 3 -1.28 3.43 91.24
CA GLY A 3 -1.68 3.43 89.85
C GLY A 3 -0.64 2.60 89.10
N ASN A 4 -0.84 2.44 87.80
CA ASN A 4 0.10 1.80 86.89
C ASN A 4 1.54 2.18 87.25
N ALA A 5 2.29 1.26 87.87
CA ALA A 5 3.70 1.47 88.12
C ALA A 5 4.39 1.40 86.77
N ILE A 6 4.60 2.57 86.16
CA ILE A 6 5.41 2.69 84.96
C ILE A 6 6.86 2.62 85.43
N ILE A 7 7.46 1.43 85.30
CA ILE A 7 8.91 1.28 85.47
C ILE A 7 9.54 1.89 84.23
N THR A 8 10.13 3.08 84.37
CA THR A 8 10.87 3.75 83.30
C THR A 8 12.33 3.34 83.44
N ILE A 9 12.87 2.63 82.45
CA ILE A 9 14.28 2.26 82.37
C ILE A 9 14.87 3.07 81.22
N THR A 10 15.71 4.04 81.53
CA THR A 10 16.51 4.77 80.55
C THR A 10 17.81 4.01 80.33
N ASP A 11 18.00 3.53 79.11
CA ASP A 11 19.28 3.02 78.62
C ASP A 11 19.95 4.14 77.83
N GLU A 12 21.12 4.61 78.28
CA GLU A 12 21.87 5.70 77.65
C GLU A 12 22.95 5.20 76.69
N GLY A 13 22.98 3.90 76.34
CA GLY A 13 24.01 3.34 75.47
C GLY A 13 23.49 2.24 74.54
N ASP A 14 24.17 2.06 73.41
CA ASP A 14 23.87 1.07 72.36
C ASP A 14 24.41 -0.34 72.73
N ASP A 15 24.35 -0.71 74.02
CA ASP A 15 24.94 -1.93 74.54
C ASP A 15 23.94 -3.08 74.54
N LYS A 16 24.30 -4.19 73.87
CA LYS A 16 23.53 -5.47 73.84
C LYS A 16 23.55 -6.19 75.20
N GLY A 17 22.95 -5.60 76.22
CA GLY A 17 22.77 -6.18 77.55
C GLY A 17 21.44 -6.93 77.74
N SER A 18 21.37 -7.83 78.73
CA SER A 18 20.12 -8.45 79.17
C SER A 18 19.56 -7.72 80.40
N ILE A 19 18.28 -7.37 80.36
CA ILE A 19 17.58 -6.72 81.47
C ILE A 19 16.94 -7.80 82.35
N THR A 20 17.39 -7.92 83.60
CA THR A 20 16.79 -8.82 84.60
C THR A 20 15.91 -8.03 85.56
N LEU A 21 14.60 -8.31 85.57
CA LEU A 21 13.64 -7.65 86.47
C LEU A 21 13.63 -8.33 87.86
N PRO A 22 13.33 -7.58 88.94
CA PRO A 22 13.18 -8.17 90.26
C PRO A 22 12.02 -9.17 90.30
N GLN A 23 12.21 -10.29 91.03
CA GLN A 23 11.20 -11.34 91.21
C GLN A 23 9.92 -10.77 91.84
N MET A 24 8.79 -10.94 91.16
CA MET A 24 7.47 -10.60 91.70
C MET A 24 6.91 -11.78 92.51
N THR A 25 6.53 -11.54 93.77
CA THR A 25 6.03 -12.59 94.68
C THR A 25 4.65 -13.14 94.31
N THR A 26 3.91 -12.45 93.44
CA THR A 26 2.64 -12.91 92.85
C THR A 26 2.54 -12.41 91.40
N PRO A 27 3.09 -13.15 90.41
CA PRO A 27 3.05 -12.70 89.02
C PRO A 27 1.62 -12.80 88.46
N PRO A 28 1.16 -11.81 87.67
CA PRO A 28 -0.10 -11.92 86.95
C PRO A 28 -0.06 -13.08 85.94
N SER A 29 -1.23 -13.62 85.59
CA SER A 29 -1.37 -14.75 84.63
C SER A 29 -0.90 -14.42 83.21
N SER A 30 -0.74 -13.13 82.88
CA SER A 30 -0.04 -12.66 81.69
C SER A 30 0.65 -11.33 82.00
N ILE A 31 1.92 -11.20 81.60
CA ILE A 31 2.66 -9.94 81.65
C ILE A 31 2.90 -9.51 80.20
N GLN A 32 2.47 -8.31 79.84
CA GLN A 32 2.77 -7.70 78.54
C GLN A 32 3.81 -6.59 78.75
N TYR A 33 4.91 -6.64 77.98
CA TYR A 33 5.95 -5.62 78.01
C TYR A 33 5.88 -4.76 76.74
N LYS A 34 6.14 -3.46 76.90
CA LYS A 34 6.28 -2.50 75.80
C LYS A 34 7.52 -1.65 76.08
N LEU A 35 8.48 -1.66 75.16
CA LEU A 35 9.71 -0.87 75.25
C LEU A 35 9.50 0.43 74.51
N TYR A 36 9.72 1.56 75.19
CA TYR A 36 9.59 2.91 74.63
C TYR A 36 10.93 3.65 74.73
N ASN A 37 11.25 4.52 73.76
CA ASN A 37 12.33 5.48 73.91
C ASN A 37 11.92 6.66 74.82
N GLU A 38 12.87 7.56 75.14
CA GLU A 38 12.66 8.78 75.95
C GLU A 38 11.51 9.69 75.46
N ASN A 39 11.13 9.56 74.19
CA ASN A 39 10.05 10.32 73.55
C ASN A 39 8.74 9.50 73.40
N GLY A 40 8.63 8.33 74.04
CA GLY A 40 7.39 7.53 74.08
C GLY A 40 7.10 6.69 72.82
N THR A 41 8.09 6.45 71.95
CA THR A 41 7.94 5.65 70.73
C THR A 41 8.35 4.19 70.97
N LEU A 42 7.54 3.23 70.52
CA LEU A 42 7.78 1.80 70.73
C LEU A 42 9.00 1.31 69.93
N LYS A 43 9.91 0.52 70.51
CA LYS A 43 11.03 -0.13 69.79
C LYS A 43 10.92 -1.66 69.82
N TYR A 44 11.27 -2.32 68.71
CA TYR A 44 11.58 -3.74 68.67
C TYR A 44 12.95 -3.93 67.98
N ASN A 45 13.90 -4.56 68.66
CA ASN A 45 15.25 -4.83 68.15
C ASN A 45 16.06 -3.57 67.70
N GLY A 46 15.92 -2.45 68.41
CA GLY A 46 16.67 -1.21 68.17
C GLY A 46 15.97 -0.18 67.26
N THR A 47 14.97 -0.60 66.48
CA THR A 47 14.30 0.23 65.48
C THR A 47 13.00 0.85 66.02
N SER A 48 12.82 2.17 65.81
CA SER A 48 11.64 2.93 66.24
C SER A 48 10.42 2.58 65.38
N ILE A 49 9.33 2.14 66.01
CA ILE A 49 8.03 1.92 65.39
C ILE A 49 7.21 3.22 65.56
N GLY A 50 7.49 4.19 64.68
CA GLY A 50 6.83 5.49 64.69
C GLY A 50 5.48 5.49 63.96
N SER A 51 4.48 6.10 64.58
CA SER A 51 3.22 6.46 63.92
C SER A 51 3.46 7.59 62.91
N GLY A 52 3.53 7.28 61.62
CA GLY A 52 3.40 8.27 60.54
C GLY A 52 4.59 8.46 59.58
N GLY A 53 5.59 7.57 59.57
CA GLY A 53 6.62 7.52 58.54
C GLY A 53 6.88 6.06 58.16
N GLY A 54 7.12 5.77 56.88
CA GLY A 54 7.30 4.41 56.36
C GLY A 54 8.39 3.61 57.08
N ALA A 55 8.41 2.30 56.85
CA ALA A 55 9.38 1.38 57.47
C ALA A 55 10.82 1.91 57.27
N PRO A 56 11.57 2.20 58.35
CA PRO A 56 12.89 2.81 58.25
C PRO A 56 13.95 1.83 57.70
N ASP A 57 13.71 0.52 57.81
CA ASP A 57 14.56 -0.54 57.27
C ASP A 57 13.73 -1.70 56.71
N ILE A 58 14.23 -2.31 55.63
CA ILE A 58 13.77 -3.61 55.07
C ILE A 58 14.83 -4.66 55.46
N ASN A 59 15.20 -4.73 56.73
CA ASN A 59 16.17 -5.70 57.23
C ASN A 59 15.44 -7.00 57.60
N ASP A 60 15.67 -8.04 56.77
CA ASP A 60 15.31 -9.48 56.91
C ASP A 60 14.84 -10.11 55.58
N LEU A 61 14.83 -9.39 54.45
CA LEU A 61 14.75 -10.04 53.14
C LEU A 61 16.10 -10.67 52.78
N SER A 62 16.26 -11.95 53.13
CA SER A 62 17.41 -12.78 52.75
C SER A 62 17.68 -12.85 51.24
N ASP A 63 16.70 -12.44 50.44
CA ASP A 63 16.65 -12.49 48.99
C ASP A 63 16.69 -11.10 48.33
N ALA A 64 16.99 -10.04 49.09
CA ALA A 64 17.30 -8.71 48.55
C ALA A 64 18.81 -8.53 48.38
N LYS A 65 19.26 -8.10 47.20
CA LYS A 65 20.66 -7.74 46.88
C LYS A 65 20.71 -6.26 46.47
N TYR A 66 21.60 -5.50 47.10
CA TYR A 66 22.01 -4.18 46.66
C TYR A 66 23.48 -4.26 46.28
N ASP A 67 23.81 -3.83 45.06
CA ASP A 67 25.15 -3.98 44.50
C ASP A 67 25.51 -2.72 43.72
N GLY A 68 26.38 -1.89 44.31
CA GLY A 68 26.74 -0.58 43.79
C GLY A 68 25.54 0.36 43.65
N SER A 69 24.94 0.40 42.47
CA SER A 69 23.78 1.23 42.12
C SER A 69 22.52 0.44 41.73
N SER A 70 22.57 -0.89 41.75
CA SER A 70 21.46 -1.75 41.36
C SER A 70 20.67 -2.28 42.57
N LEU A 71 19.36 -2.44 42.40
CA LEU A 71 18.43 -3.00 43.38
C LEU A 71 17.81 -4.30 42.84
N PHE A 72 18.01 -5.41 43.55
CA PHE A 72 17.45 -6.72 43.22
C PHE A 72 16.63 -7.26 44.39
N LEU A 73 15.37 -7.66 44.14
CA LEU A 73 14.46 -8.19 45.14
C LEU A 73 13.89 -9.54 44.67
N GLY A 74 14.30 -10.63 45.31
CA GLY A 74 13.82 -11.98 45.03
C GLY A 74 14.94 -12.98 44.78
N GLU A 75 14.69 -14.25 45.13
CA GLU A 75 15.66 -15.35 45.00
C GLU A 75 16.30 -15.40 43.61
N GLY A 76 17.64 -15.32 43.56
CA GLY A 76 18.42 -15.43 42.32
C GLY A 76 18.37 -14.21 41.39
N SER A 77 17.74 -13.11 41.82
CA SER A 77 17.72 -11.87 41.04
C SER A 77 19.10 -11.18 41.05
N GLY A 78 19.59 -10.77 39.87
CA GLY A 78 20.91 -10.12 39.73
C GLY A 78 22.10 -11.00 40.14
N ALA A 79 21.96 -12.33 40.08
CA ALA A 79 22.96 -13.26 40.61
C ALA A 79 24.33 -13.16 39.93
N LEU A 80 24.37 -12.90 38.62
CA LEU A 80 25.60 -12.74 37.83
C LEU A 80 26.03 -11.28 37.62
N ASP A 81 25.36 -10.32 38.28
CA ASP A 81 25.73 -8.90 38.20
C ASP A 81 27.18 -8.71 38.66
N ASP A 82 27.95 -7.92 37.92
CA ASP A 82 29.38 -7.73 38.11
C ASP A 82 29.76 -6.76 39.23
N GLY A 83 28.77 -6.15 39.89
CA GLY A 83 28.94 -5.19 40.97
C GLY A 83 29.48 -3.84 40.54
N THR A 84 29.45 -3.53 39.25
CA THR A 84 29.74 -2.18 38.74
C THR A 84 28.50 -1.28 38.77
N ASP A 85 28.66 0.00 38.44
CA ASP A 85 27.56 0.98 38.49
C ASP A 85 26.54 0.81 37.34
N ASN A 86 25.74 -0.25 37.42
CA ASN A 86 24.79 -0.64 36.38
C ASN A 86 23.41 0.03 36.50
N ASN A 87 23.02 0.60 37.64
CA ASN A 87 21.71 1.26 37.83
C ASN A 87 20.49 0.39 37.42
N ASN A 88 20.52 -0.92 37.70
CA ASN A 88 19.42 -1.83 37.37
C ASN A 88 18.39 -1.92 38.51
N THR A 89 17.12 -2.18 38.17
CA THR A 89 16.06 -2.53 39.14
C THR A 89 15.42 -3.84 38.74
N ALA A 90 15.42 -4.83 39.63
CA ALA A 90 14.85 -6.15 39.38
C ALA A 90 13.98 -6.62 40.54
N ILE A 91 12.77 -7.11 40.23
CA ILE A 91 11.84 -7.64 41.23
C ILE A 91 11.28 -8.99 40.75
N GLY A 92 11.37 -10.00 41.60
CA GLY A 92 10.89 -11.36 41.35
C GLY A 92 12.00 -12.39 41.26
N LYS A 93 11.61 -13.66 41.40
CA LYS A 93 12.54 -14.79 41.36
C LYS A 93 13.20 -14.92 39.99
N ASN A 94 14.54 -15.02 39.99
CA ASN A 94 15.43 -15.13 38.83
C ASN A 94 15.30 -13.98 37.81
N THR A 95 14.85 -12.80 38.23
CA THR A 95 14.79 -11.62 37.36
C THR A 95 16.18 -11.06 37.13
N LEU A 96 16.57 -10.77 35.88
CA LEU A 96 17.93 -10.30 35.53
C LEU A 96 19.06 -11.22 36.03
N GLN A 97 18.81 -12.53 36.14
CA GLN A 97 19.78 -13.46 36.73
C GLN A 97 21.13 -13.46 36.02
N ALA A 98 21.15 -13.48 34.68
CA ALA A 98 22.36 -13.59 33.88
C ALA A 98 23.04 -12.25 33.54
N ASN A 99 22.52 -11.12 34.03
CA ASN A 99 23.04 -9.80 33.68
C ASN A 99 24.44 -9.64 34.22
N THR A 100 25.42 -9.40 33.35
CA THR A 100 26.82 -9.17 33.77
C THR A 100 27.14 -7.69 33.78
N THR A 101 27.08 -7.02 32.61
CA THR A 101 27.47 -5.60 32.46
C THR A 101 26.35 -4.72 31.87
N GLY A 102 25.17 -5.29 31.63
CA GLY A 102 24.03 -4.53 31.11
C GLY A 102 23.52 -3.52 32.13
N ASN A 103 23.26 -2.28 31.70
CA ASN A 103 22.92 -1.18 32.60
C ASN A 103 21.55 -0.54 32.29
N ASN A 104 21.00 0.19 33.25
CA ASN A 104 19.74 0.93 33.17
C ASN A 104 18.53 0.05 32.80
N ASN A 105 18.52 -1.21 33.23
CA ASN A 105 17.42 -2.14 33.01
C ASN A 105 16.43 -2.10 34.17
N THR A 106 15.13 -2.13 33.87
CA THR A 106 14.07 -2.27 34.88
C THR A 106 13.23 -3.50 34.58
N ALA A 107 13.17 -4.45 35.50
CA ALA A 107 12.45 -5.71 35.32
C ALA A 107 11.60 -6.10 36.54
N ALA A 108 10.37 -6.57 36.31
CA ALA A 108 9.50 -7.07 37.37
C ALA A 108 8.64 -8.25 36.90
N GLY A 109 8.75 -9.39 37.59
CA GLY A 109 8.03 -10.62 37.28
C GLY A 109 8.96 -11.83 37.28
N ASN A 110 8.41 -13.01 37.56
CA ASN A 110 9.22 -14.23 37.63
C ASN A 110 9.89 -14.55 36.27
N ILE A 111 11.22 -14.74 36.29
CA ILE A 111 12.05 -15.07 35.10
C ILE A 111 11.93 -13.98 34.02
N SER A 112 11.73 -12.72 34.43
CA SER A 112 11.80 -11.58 33.50
C SER A 112 13.27 -11.23 33.23
N MET A 113 13.63 -11.00 31.96
CA MET A 113 15.01 -10.72 31.53
C MET A 113 16.05 -11.72 32.02
N PHE A 114 15.69 -13.00 32.16
CA PHE A 114 16.54 -14.03 32.76
C PHE A 114 17.92 -14.16 32.10
N SER A 115 17.96 -14.12 30.76
CA SER A 115 19.17 -14.39 29.96
C SER A 115 19.94 -13.14 29.54
N ASN A 116 19.52 -11.94 29.98
CA ASN A 116 20.18 -10.68 29.61
C ASN A 116 21.61 -10.71 30.08
N THR A 117 22.60 -10.47 29.20
CA THR A 117 24.03 -10.44 29.61
C THR A 117 24.56 -9.02 29.59
N THR A 118 24.47 -8.35 28.44
CA THR A 118 25.05 -7.02 28.19
C THR A 118 24.02 -6.00 27.67
N GLY A 119 22.80 -6.45 27.36
CA GLY A 119 21.71 -5.59 26.91
C GLY A 119 21.35 -4.53 27.95
N SER A 120 21.09 -3.31 27.48
CA SER A 120 20.95 -2.11 28.32
C SER A 120 19.70 -1.30 27.96
N GLY A 121 19.19 -0.54 28.93
CA GLY A 121 18.03 0.34 28.74
C GLY A 121 16.70 -0.39 28.49
N ASN A 122 16.57 -1.64 28.92
CA ASN A 122 15.35 -2.43 28.72
C ASN A 122 14.35 -2.29 29.89
N SER A 123 13.06 -2.36 29.58
CA SER A 123 11.96 -2.35 30.55
C SER A 123 11.08 -3.59 30.38
N ALA A 124 11.02 -4.46 31.37
CA ALA A 124 10.31 -5.75 31.27
C ALA A 124 9.37 -6.00 32.47
N TYR A 125 8.07 -6.19 32.21
CA TYR A 125 7.05 -6.37 33.24
C TYR A 125 6.16 -7.57 32.90
N GLY A 126 6.26 -8.63 33.71
CA GLY A 126 5.45 -9.84 33.57
C GLY A 126 6.29 -11.13 33.58
N PHE A 127 5.62 -12.25 33.81
CA PHE A 127 6.24 -13.58 33.75
C PHE A 127 6.84 -13.85 32.36
N LEU A 128 8.12 -14.26 32.30
CA LEU A 128 8.86 -14.52 31.06
C LEU A 128 8.92 -13.34 30.06
N SER A 129 8.71 -12.10 30.52
CA SER A 129 8.90 -10.92 29.67
C SER A 129 10.39 -10.76 29.33
N LEU A 130 10.70 -10.59 28.05
CA LEU A 130 12.07 -10.41 27.54
C LEU A 130 13.08 -11.52 27.95
N ASN A 131 12.59 -12.74 28.19
CA ASN A 131 13.32 -13.84 28.86
C ASN A 131 14.68 -14.19 28.24
N THR A 132 14.76 -14.25 26.90
CA THR A 132 15.97 -14.72 26.19
C THR A 132 16.82 -13.60 25.59
N ASN A 133 16.56 -12.33 25.96
CA ASN A 133 17.41 -11.21 25.53
C ASN A 133 18.83 -11.45 25.98
N THR A 134 19.81 -11.33 25.10
CA THR A 134 21.24 -11.46 25.46
C THR A 134 21.92 -10.10 25.38
N THR A 135 21.81 -9.44 24.22
CA THR A 135 22.54 -8.20 23.90
C THR A 135 21.63 -7.07 23.40
N GLY A 136 20.34 -7.34 23.18
CA GLY A 136 19.38 -6.35 22.69
C GLY A 136 19.16 -5.19 23.66
N ASN A 137 19.01 -3.98 23.12
CA ASN A 137 18.93 -2.74 23.88
C ASN A 137 17.61 -2.00 23.63
N ASN A 138 17.22 -1.17 24.60
CA ASN A 138 16.09 -0.24 24.49
C ASN A 138 14.75 -0.90 24.17
N ASN A 139 14.52 -2.12 24.66
CA ASN A 139 13.25 -2.83 24.47
C ASN A 139 12.28 -2.57 25.63
N THR A 140 11.00 -2.43 25.32
CA THR A 140 9.90 -2.36 26.30
C THR A 140 9.00 -3.57 26.14
N ALA A 141 8.88 -4.41 27.17
CA ALA A 141 8.07 -5.63 27.19
C ALA A 141 7.12 -5.61 28.38
N ILE A 142 5.82 -5.44 28.15
CA ILE A 142 4.81 -5.39 29.21
C ILE A 142 3.75 -6.45 28.93
N GLY A 143 3.67 -7.47 29.77
CA GLY A 143 2.76 -8.60 29.63
C GLY A 143 3.50 -9.93 29.73
N SER A 144 2.80 -10.97 30.17
CA SER A 144 3.35 -12.33 30.26
C SER A 144 3.74 -12.84 28.86
N GLY A 145 4.99 -13.30 28.71
CA GLY A 145 5.57 -13.78 27.45
C GLY A 145 5.78 -12.71 26.37
N SER A 146 5.66 -11.42 26.70
CA SER A 146 5.99 -10.33 25.76
C SER A 146 7.49 -10.36 25.41
N LEU A 147 7.83 -10.29 24.12
CA LEU A 147 9.22 -10.38 23.62
C LEU A 147 10.04 -11.56 24.16
N TRP A 148 9.40 -12.71 24.46
CA TRP A 148 10.07 -13.88 25.05
C TRP A 148 11.37 -14.25 24.33
N PHE A 149 11.31 -14.49 23.01
CA PHE A 149 12.40 -15.02 22.20
C PHE A 149 13.39 -13.97 21.64
N ASN A 150 13.30 -12.70 22.08
CA ASN A 150 14.19 -11.64 21.59
C ASN A 150 15.61 -11.94 22.01
N GLU A 151 16.54 -12.20 21.09
CA GLU A 151 17.94 -12.49 21.42
C GLU A 151 18.81 -11.23 21.31
N THR A 152 18.73 -10.53 20.18
CA THR A 152 19.59 -9.37 19.86
C THR A 152 18.83 -8.16 19.30
N GLY A 153 17.52 -8.29 19.06
CA GLY A 153 16.70 -7.21 18.51
C GLY A 153 16.66 -5.97 19.43
N ASN A 154 16.75 -4.79 18.81
CA ASN A 154 16.81 -3.50 19.48
C ASN A 154 15.53 -2.67 19.28
N ALA A 155 15.27 -1.76 20.21
CA ALA A 155 14.25 -0.72 20.09
C ALA A 155 12.82 -1.25 19.81
N ASN A 156 12.47 -2.42 20.36
CA ASN A 156 11.14 -2.98 20.21
C ASN A 156 10.22 -2.60 21.38
N THR A 157 8.96 -2.32 21.09
CA THR A 157 7.89 -2.11 22.10
C THR A 157 6.85 -3.20 21.95
N ALA A 158 6.62 -4.00 23.00
CA ALA A 158 5.63 -5.06 23.05
C ALA A 158 4.77 -4.94 24.30
N ILE A 159 3.46 -4.70 24.12
CA ILE A 159 2.51 -4.51 25.21
C ILE A 159 1.33 -5.47 24.99
N GLY A 160 1.18 -6.46 25.87
CA GLY A 160 0.14 -7.48 25.82
C GLY A 160 0.67 -8.90 26.04
N TYR A 161 -0.23 -9.83 26.36
CA TYR A 161 0.10 -11.25 26.48
C TYR A 161 0.64 -11.81 25.16
N ASN A 162 1.85 -12.39 25.17
CA ASN A 162 2.57 -12.89 24.00
C ASN A 162 2.67 -11.90 22.82
N SER A 163 2.67 -10.59 23.10
CA SER A 163 2.96 -9.58 22.09
C SER A 163 4.42 -9.70 21.65
N LEU A 164 4.67 -9.76 20.34
CA LEU A 164 5.99 -9.84 19.72
C LEU A 164 6.85 -11.01 20.25
N SER A 165 6.22 -12.09 20.75
CA SER A 165 6.91 -13.13 21.51
C SER A 165 7.98 -13.90 20.75
N GLY A 166 7.85 -14.03 19.43
CA GLY A 166 8.74 -14.80 18.57
C GLY A 166 9.93 -14.01 18.02
N ASN A 167 10.02 -12.69 18.29
CA ASN A 167 11.06 -11.83 17.70
C ASN A 167 12.42 -12.37 18.08
N VAL A 168 13.34 -12.58 17.14
CA VAL A 168 14.70 -13.07 17.42
C VAL A 168 15.69 -11.92 17.26
N THR A 169 15.73 -11.32 16.07
CA THR A 169 16.67 -10.23 15.73
C THR A 169 16.01 -8.98 15.16
N GLY A 170 14.68 -8.99 14.96
CA GLY A 170 13.96 -7.85 14.40
C GLY A 170 14.08 -6.59 15.27
N GLU A 171 14.16 -5.43 14.64
CA GLU A 171 14.39 -4.13 15.28
C GLU A 171 13.26 -3.13 14.99
N GLY A 172 13.03 -2.22 15.94
CA GLY A 172 12.12 -1.09 15.75
C GLY A 172 10.65 -1.47 15.60
N ASN A 173 10.22 -2.62 16.11
CA ASN A 173 8.83 -3.05 16.02
C ASN A 173 8.00 -2.51 17.18
N THR A 174 6.76 -2.11 16.89
CA THR A 174 5.75 -1.76 17.89
C THR A 174 4.59 -2.74 17.83
N ALA A 175 4.30 -3.43 18.92
CA ALA A 175 3.25 -4.41 19.05
C ALA A 175 2.40 -4.10 20.29
N ASN A 176 1.14 -3.73 20.10
CA ASN A 176 0.21 -3.43 21.17
C ASN A 176 -1.06 -4.27 21.00
N GLY A 177 -1.32 -5.15 21.97
CA GLY A 177 -2.43 -6.09 21.95
C GLY A 177 -1.98 -7.53 22.11
N VAL A 178 -2.89 -8.39 22.57
CA VAL A 178 -2.63 -9.83 22.77
C VAL A 178 -2.26 -10.49 21.45
N GLY A 179 -1.11 -11.16 21.41
CA GLY A 179 -0.61 -11.86 20.22
C GLY A 179 -0.32 -10.97 19.00
N SER A 180 -0.22 -9.65 19.17
CA SER A 180 0.24 -8.76 18.09
C SER A 180 1.68 -9.10 17.68
N LEU A 181 1.97 -9.22 16.38
CA LEU A 181 3.29 -9.62 15.84
C LEU A 181 3.89 -10.89 16.45
N ARG A 182 3.06 -11.83 16.94
CA ARG A 182 3.50 -12.97 17.76
C ARG A 182 4.64 -13.79 17.11
N SER A 183 4.60 -13.97 15.80
CA SER A 183 5.53 -14.84 15.05
C SER A 183 6.69 -14.11 14.40
N ASN A 184 6.85 -12.79 14.63
CA ASN A 184 7.94 -12.01 13.99
C ASN A 184 9.26 -12.65 14.36
N SER A 185 10.19 -12.87 13.43
CA SER A 185 11.51 -13.45 13.69
C SER A 185 12.60 -12.42 13.42
N THR A 186 12.64 -11.89 12.20
CA THR A 186 13.67 -10.93 11.75
C THR A 186 13.08 -9.67 11.09
N GLY A 187 11.75 -9.57 10.98
CA GLY A 187 11.08 -8.42 10.39
C GLY A 187 11.32 -7.14 11.19
N ASN A 188 11.56 -6.03 10.49
CA ASN A 188 11.90 -4.74 11.09
C ASN A 188 10.79 -3.70 10.87
N ALA A 189 10.75 -2.72 11.77
CA ALA A 189 9.94 -1.52 11.64
C ALA A 189 8.44 -1.79 11.35
N ASN A 190 7.88 -2.83 11.97
CA ASN A 190 6.45 -3.13 11.88
C ASN A 190 5.67 -2.44 13.02
N THR A 191 4.46 -1.99 12.74
CA THR A 191 3.52 -1.46 13.74
C THR A 191 2.25 -2.31 13.76
N ALA A 192 2.01 -3.02 14.84
CA ALA A 192 0.80 -3.80 15.09
C ALA A 192 0.04 -3.24 16.30
N ASN A 193 -1.20 -2.80 16.09
CA ASN A 193 -2.08 -2.32 17.17
C ASN A 193 -3.45 -3.02 17.08
N GLY A 194 -3.66 -4.02 17.93
CA GLY A 194 -4.86 -4.85 17.95
C GLY A 194 -4.58 -6.28 18.39
N ASN A 195 -5.61 -6.99 18.85
CA ASN A 195 -5.52 -8.42 19.13
C ASN A 195 -5.20 -9.19 17.83
N GLY A 196 -4.11 -9.93 17.79
CA GLY A 196 -3.70 -10.72 16.62
C GLY A 196 -3.32 -9.91 15.37
N ALA A 197 -3.10 -8.59 15.47
CA ALA A 197 -2.60 -7.81 14.34
C ALA A 197 -1.21 -8.30 13.91
N LEU A 198 -1.01 -8.54 12.61
CA LEU A 198 0.23 -9.09 12.02
C LEU A 198 0.72 -10.41 12.69
N PHE A 199 -0.19 -11.21 13.25
CA PHE A 199 0.13 -12.39 14.08
C PHE A 199 1.15 -13.36 13.48
N SER A 200 1.04 -13.64 12.17
CA SER A 200 1.87 -14.63 11.46
C SER A 200 3.08 -14.04 10.75
N ASN A 201 3.33 -12.73 10.84
CA ASN A 201 4.48 -12.10 10.19
C ASN A 201 5.76 -12.72 10.73
N THR A 202 6.66 -13.22 9.88
CA THR A 202 7.94 -13.82 10.28
C THR A 202 9.13 -12.96 9.88
N ILE A 203 9.16 -12.49 8.63
CA ILE A 203 10.29 -11.71 8.09
C ILE A 203 9.84 -10.40 7.41
N GLY A 204 8.54 -10.23 7.17
CA GLY A 204 7.99 -9.02 6.56
C GLY A 204 8.34 -7.78 7.37
N SER A 205 8.70 -6.70 6.67
CA SER A 205 9.13 -5.44 7.28
C SER A 205 8.27 -4.27 6.81
N TYR A 206 8.28 -3.17 7.57
CA TYR A 206 7.58 -1.93 7.23
C TYR A 206 6.06 -2.12 7.04
N ASN A 207 5.45 -3.03 7.80
CA ASN A 207 4.00 -3.22 7.78
C ASN A 207 3.32 -2.44 8.91
N ILE A 208 2.18 -1.82 8.60
CA ILE A 208 1.25 -1.24 9.56
C ILE A 208 -0.01 -2.12 9.57
N GLY A 209 -0.34 -2.68 10.73
CA GLY A 209 -1.55 -3.44 10.99
C GLY A 209 -2.29 -2.84 12.19
N ILE A 210 -3.40 -2.15 11.96
CA ILE A 210 -4.20 -1.51 13.02
C ILE A 210 -5.62 -2.08 12.98
N GLY A 211 -6.06 -2.69 14.08
CA GLY A 211 -7.33 -3.40 14.19
C GLY A 211 -7.13 -4.86 14.61
N SER A 212 -8.17 -5.47 15.18
CA SER A 212 -8.12 -6.90 15.52
C SER A 212 -7.93 -7.72 14.24
N GLU A 213 -6.95 -8.63 14.28
CA GLU A 213 -6.60 -9.54 13.18
C GLU A 213 -6.24 -8.85 11.85
N ALA A 214 -5.89 -7.55 11.89
CA ALA A 214 -5.43 -6.83 10.71
C ALA A 214 -4.17 -7.52 10.14
N ASN A 215 -4.25 -7.94 8.88
CA ASN A 215 -3.19 -8.62 8.14
C ASN A 215 -2.61 -9.87 8.85
N SER A 216 -3.42 -10.61 9.62
CA SER A 216 -2.92 -11.63 10.56
C SER A 216 -2.22 -12.83 9.91
N TYR A 217 -2.51 -13.15 8.65
CA TYR A 217 -1.90 -14.28 7.92
C TYR A 217 -0.76 -13.90 6.97
N ASN A 218 -0.35 -12.63 6.93
CA ASN A 218 0.83 -12.24 6.15
C ASN A 218 2.11 -12.79 6.82
N GLN A 219 2.91 -13.58 6.11
CA GLN A 219 4.17 -14.13 6.66
C GLN A 219 5.40 -13.32 6.25
N THR A 220 5.57 -13.08 4.96
CA THR A 220 6.81 -12.47 4.44
C THR A 220 6.58 -11.13 3.72
N GLY A 221 5.32 -10.78 3.43
CA GLY A 221 4.99 -9.56 2.71
C GLY A 221 5.38 -8.30 3.47
N SER A 222 5.76 -7.25 2.75
CA SER A 222 6.30 -6.00 3.30
C SER A 222 5.59 -4.77 2.76
N TYR A 223 5.78 -3.61 3.39
CA TYR A 223 5.26 -2.32 2.92
C TYR A 223 3.72 -2.25 2.85
N ASN A 224 3.00 -3.02 3.68
CA ASN A 224 1.54 -2.95 3.72
C ASN A 224 1.04 -1.93 4.75
N THR A 225 0.01 -1.15 4.41
CA THR A 225 -0.75 -0.29 5.33
C THR A 225 -2.18 -0.80 5.46
N ILE A 226 -2.47 -1.51 6.55
CA ILE A 226 -3.71 -2.27 6.74
C ILE A 226 -4.41 -1.80 8.01
N ILE A 227 -5.58 -1.18 7.87
CA ILE A 227 -6.31 -0.53 8.95
C ILE A 227 -7.77 -0.99 8.94
N GLY A 228 -8.21 -1.68 9.98
CA GLY A 228 -9.59 -2.16 10.15
C GLY A 228 -9.66 -3.55 10.81
N PHE A 229 -10.80 -3.87 11.43
CA PHE A 229 -11.06 -5.23 11.92
C PHE A 229 -11.03 -6.21 10.74
N GLN A 230 -10.14 -7.21 10.81
CA GLN A 230 -9.92 -8.23 9.79
C GLN A 230 -9.58 -7.68 8.38
N ALA A 231 -9.12 -6.44 8.27
CA ALA A 231 -8.62 -5.92 7.01
C ALA A 231 -7.39 -6.73 6.55
N GLY A 232 -7.35 -7.13 5.29
CA GLY A 232 -6.26 -7.90 4.70
C GLY A 232 -6.01 -9.28 5.32
N GLN A 233 -6.92 -9.79 6.15
CA GLN A 233 -6.68 -10.97 6.98
C GLN A 233 -6.31 -12.20 6.15
N GLY A 234 -7.12 -12.55 5.15
CA GLY A 234 -7.01 -13.81 4.39
C GLY A 234 -7.74 -14.97 5.06
N THR A 235 -7.96 -16.04 4.31
CA THR A 235 -8.42 -17.34 4.83
C THR A 235 -7.27 -18.34 5.02
N SER A 236 -6.09 -17.99 4.53
CA SER A 236 -4.86 -18.78 4.60
C SER A 236 -3.64 -17.84 4.58
N VAL A 237 -2.46 -18.43 4.79
CA VAL A 237 -1.17 -17.73 4.69
C VAL A 237 -1.02 -17.05 3.33
N HIS A 238 -0.60 -15.79 3.35
CA HIS A 238 -0.23 -15.01 2.16
C HIS A 238 1.02 -14.17 2.43
N ASN A 239 1.57 -13.58 1.36
CA ASN A 239 2.84 -12.84 1.38
C ASN A 239 2.75 -11.52 0.59
N LYS A 240 1.56 -10.93 0.58
CA LYS A 240 1.26 -9.74 -0.21
C LYS A 240 2.03 -8.52 0.29
N SER A 241 2.47 -7.66 -0.62
CA SER A 241 3.31 -6.50 -0.35
C SER A 241 2.78 -5.23 -1.01
N GLY A 242 3.11 -4.07 -0.46
CA GLY A 242 2.76 -2.77 -1.07
C GLY A 242 1.26 -2.46 -1.09
N ASN A 243 0.46 -3.12 -0.26
CA ASN A 243 -0.99 -2.93 -0.25
C ASN A 243 -1.45 -1.86 0.74
N ILE A 244 -2.54 -1.18 0.41
CA ILE A 244 -3.21 -0.24 1.30
C ILE A 244 -4.68 -0.65 1.45
N PHE A 245 -5.06 -1.20 2.61
CA PHE A 245 -6.45 -1.63 2.88
C PHE A 245 -7.03 -0.88 4.08
N LEU A 246 -8.17 -0.22 3.89
CA LEU A 246 -8.80 0.65 4.88
C LEU A 246 -10.29 0.30 5.06
N GLY A 247 -10.65 -0.16 6.27
CA GLY A 247 -12.01 -0.41 6.77
C GLY A 247 -12.30 -1.88 7.16
N TYR A 248 -13.50 -2.17 7.66
CA TYR A 248 -13.89 -3.52 8.10
C TYR A 248 -13.75 -4.51 6.96
N GLN A 249 -12.91 -5.54 7.14
CA GLN A 249 -12.66 -6.60 6.15
C GLN A 249 -12.21 -6.10 4.76
N ALA A 250 -11.70 -4.87 4.63
CA ALA A 250 -11.16 -4.38 3.37
C ALA A 250 -10.02 -5.29 2.87
N GLY A 251 -10.08 -5.72 1.61
CA GLY A 251 -9.08 -6.61 1.02
C GLY A 251 -8.95 -7.98 1.71
N PHE A 252 -10.01 -8.45 2.41
CA PHE A 252 -9.98 -9.70 3.19
C PHE A 252 -9.44 -10.90 2.40
N ASN A 253 -9.82 -11.04 1.13
CA ASN A 253 -9.38 -12.14 0.26
C ASN A 253 -8.27 -11.75 -0.73
N GLU A 254 -7.72 -10.53 -0.64
CA GLU A 254 -6.67 -10.10 -1.57
C GLU A 254 -5.33 -10.75 -1.19
N THR A 255 -4.67 -11.33 -2.18
CA THR A 255 -3.37 -12.02 -2.05
C THR A 255 -2.30 -11.45 -2.97
N SER A 256 -2.64 -10.48 -3.81
CA SER A 256 -1.74 -9.82 -4.76
C SER A 256 -1.06 -8.61 -4.13
N ASP A 257 0.01 -8.15 -4.78
CA ASP A 257 0.75 -6.96 -4.37
C ASP A 257 0.12 -5.69 -4.94
N ASN A 258 0.49 -4.54 -4.36
CA ASN A 258 0.26 -3.22 -4.93
C ASN A 258 -1.21 -2.86 -5.16
N LYS A 259 -2.12 -3.33 -4.31
CA LYS A 259 -3.56 -3.03 -4.38
C LYS A 259 -4.00 -2.01 -3.33
N LEU A 260 -4.98 -1.19 -3.70
CA LEU A 260 -5.70 -0.28 -2.82
C LEU A 260 -7.14 -0.78 -2.63
N TYR A 261 -7.58 -0.92 -1.38
CA TYR A 261 -8.97 -1.20 -1.02
C TYR A 261 -9.42 -0.19 0.05
N ILE A 262 -10.47 0.58 -0.24
CA ILE A 262 -11.20 1.36 0.76
C ILE A 262 -12.64 0.87 0.76
N GLU A 263 -13.02 0.16 1.81
CA GLU A 263 -14.26 -0.60 1.88
C GLU A 263 -14.64 -0.93 3.33
N ASN A 264 -15.90 -1.20 3.61
CA ASN A 264 -16.35 -1.61 4.94
C ASN A 264 -17.07 -2.98 4.90
N SER A 265 -16.55 -3.88 4.07
CA SER A 265 -17.00 -5.25 3.85
C SER A 265 -15.88 -6.09 3.21
N ASN A 266 -16.10 -7.39 3.04
CA ASN A 266 -15.21 -8.29 2.29
C ASN A 266 -15.53 -8.39 0.78
N SER A 267 -16.22 -7.38 0.23
CA SER A 267 -16.65 -7.34 -1.17
C SER A 267 -15.46 -7.43 -2.15
N SER A 268 -15.64 -8.13 -3.26
CA SER A 268 -14.72 -8.11 -4.40
C SER A 268 -14.82 -6.84 -5.24
N SER A 269 -15.84 -6.02 -5.01
CA SER A 269 -16.04 -4.71 -5.62
C SER A 269 -16.06 -3.65 -4.51
N PRO A 270 -14.89 -3.20 -4.02
CA PRO A 270 -14.83 -2.22 -2.93
C PRO A 270 -15.22 -0.82 -3.43
N LEU A 271 -15.68 0.07 -2.57
CA LEU A 271 -16.11 1.42 -2.91
C LEU A 271 -15.04 2.17 -3.71
N ILE A 272 -13.79 2.07 -3.25
CA ILE A 272 -12.61 2.50 -4.01
C ILE A 272 -11.64 1.33 -4.10
N TRP A 273 -11.26 1.02 -5.33
CA TRP A 273 -10.24 0.05 -5.66
C TRP A 273 -9.10 0.74 -6.41
N GLY A 274 -7.88 0.29 -6.24
CA GLY A 274 -6.76 0.72 -7.08
C GLY A 274 -5.71 -0.36 -7.28
N ASP A 275 -4.93 -0.16 -8.32
CA ASP A 275 -3.78 -0.97 -8.69
C ASP A 275 -2.59 -0.04 -8.95
N PHE A 276 -1.68 0.01 -7.99
CA PHE A 276 -0.49 0.86 -8.08
C PHE A 276 0.50 0.36 -9.14
N GLU A 277 0.43 -0.92 -9.55
CA GLU A 277 1.29 -1.45 -10.61
C GLU A 277 0.89 -0.93 -11.99
N ASN A 278 -0.41 -0.70 -12.19
CA ASN A 278 -0.99 -0.28 -13.47
C ASN A 278 -1.46 1.17 -13.46
N ASP A 279 -1.10 1.96 -12.43
CA ASP A 279 -1.57 3.32 -12.20
C ASP A 279 -3.09 3.47 -12.38
N SER A 280 -3.85 2.49 -11.86
CA SER A 280 -5.29 2.40 -12.07
C SER A 280 -6.07 2.69 -10.81
N LEU A 281 -7.09 3.55 -10.91
CA LEU A 281 -8.03 3.85 -9.83
C LEU A 281 -9.46 3.62 -10.32
N ARG A 282 -10.28 2.94 -9.52
CA ARG A 282 -11.68 2.63 -9.80
C ARG A 282 -12.58 3.02 -8.62
N PHE A 283 -13.71 3.63 -8.94
CA PHE A 283 -14.80 3.89 -8.01
C PHE A 283 -15.98 2.96 -8.34
N ASN A 284 -16.41 2.11 -7.41
CA ASN A 284 -17.53 1.17 -7.62
C ASN A 284 -18.87 1.74 -7.10
N GLY A 285 -19.10 3.03 -7.34
CA GLY A 285 -20.31 3.74 -6.92
C GLY A 285 -20.52 5.05 -7.67
N ASN A 286 -21.58 5.78 -7.33
CA ASN A 286 -21.87 7.08 -7.94
C ASN A 286 -20.86 8.14 -7.48
N VAL A 287 -20.11 8.72 -8.41
CA VAL A 287 -19.19 9.83 -8.16
C VAL A 287 -19.91 11.16 -8.42
N HIS A 288 -20.16 11.92 -7.35
CA HIS A 288 -20.79 13.24 -7.46
C HIS A 288 -19.72 14.34 -7.44
N ILE A 289 -19.59 15.07 -8.55
CA ILE A 289 -18.62 16.18 -8.69
C ILE A 289 -19.39 17.49 -8.68
N THR A 290 -19.12 18.34 -7.68
CA THR A 290 -19.79 19.64 -7.53
C THR A 290 -19.08 20.79 -8.27
N GLY A 291 -17.86 20.55 -8.75
CA GLY A 291 -17.07 21.48 -9.56
C GLY A 291 -16.78 20.93 -10.96
N ASN A 292 -15.63 21.28 -11.51
CA ASN A 292 -15.16 20.76 -12.81
C ASN A 292 -14.34 19.49 -12.63
N LEU A 293 -14.50 18.52 -13.54
CA LEU A 293 -13.59 17.39 -13.69
C LEU A 293 -12.55 17.73 -14.77
N HIS A 294 -11.29 17.74 -14.39
CA HIS A 294 -10.17 17.85 -15.33
C HIS A 294 -9.57 16.45 -15.53
N VAL A 295 -9.38 16.04 -16.79
CA VAL A 295 -8.79 14.75 -17.15
C VAL A 295 -7.56 15.03 -18.01
N ASP A 296 -6.37 14.82 -17.46
CA ASP A 296 -5.10 14.99 -18.15
C ASP A 296 -4.66 13.67 -18.78
N GLY A 297 -4.57 13.63 -20.12
CA GLY A 297 -4.21 12.45 -20.91
C GLY A 297 -4.65 12.65 -22.37
N THR A 298 -3.72 12.52 -23.33
CA THR A 298 -3.87 12.99 -24.70
C THR A 298 -4.96 12.26 -25.51
N SER A 299 -6.15 12.86 -25.68
CA SER A 299 -6.73 12.83 -27.02
C SER A 299 -5.74 13.63 -27.90
N PRO A 300 -5.11 13.05 -28.93
CA PRO A 300 -4.21 13.82 -29.78
C PRO A 300 -4.99 15.04 -30.27
N ASN A 301 -4.42 16.23 -30.10
CA ASN A 301 -5.00 17.46 -30.63
C ASN A 301 -4.79 17.44 -32.14
N LEU A 302 -5.55 16.60 -32.84
CA LEU A 302 -5.46 16.38 -34.27
C LEU A 302 -5.92 17.65 -34.98
N ALA A 303 -5.10 18.15 -35.91
CA ALA A 303 -5.43 19.30 -36.72
C ALA A 303 -5.43 18.95 -38.21
N ILE A 304 -6.15 19.76 -38.99
CA ILE A 304 -6.11 19.68 -40.44
C ILE A 304 -4.69 19.92 -40.94
N GLY A 305 -4.18 18.99 -41.77
CA GLY A 305 -2.83 19.03 -42.35
C GLY A 305 -1.82 18.10 -41.66
N ASP A 306 -2.13 17.63 -40.44
CA ASP A 306 -1.28 16.70 -39.70
C ASP A 306 -1.14 15.36 -40.43
N SER A 307 0.05 14.77 -40.33
CA SER A 307 0.30 13.40 -40.78
C SER A 307 -0.23 12.40 -39.76
N TYR A 308 -1.20 11.58 -40.17
CA TYR A 308 -1.86 10.61 -39.30
C TYR A 308 -2.20 9.33 -40.06
N GLN A 309 -1.89 8.18 -39.47
CA GLN A 309 -2.22 6.84 -39.99
C GLN A 309 -1.97 6.65 -41.50
N GLY A 310 -0.79 7.08 -41.98
CA GLY A 310 -0.35 6.92 -43.37
C GLY A 310 -0.85 7.98 -44.37
N GLY A 311 -1.64 8.95 -43.92
CA GLY A 311 -2.14 10.05 -44.75
C GLY A 311 -2.03 11.42 -44.09
N LYS A 312 -2.78 12.38 -44.60
CA LYS A 312 -2.94 13.71 -44.01
C LYS A 312 -4.40 14.04 -43.70
N ILE A 313 -4.66 14.56 -42.51
CA ILE A 313 -6.01 14.90 -42.06
C ILE A 313 -6.54 16.07 -42.89
N PHE A 314 -7.71 15.90 -43.52
CA PHE A 314 -8.40 16.97 -44.27
C PHE A 314 -9.82 17.24 -43.79
N TRP A 315 -10.34 16.42 -42.88
CA TRP A 315 -11.62 16.63 -42.24
C TRP A 315 -11.62 15.96 -40.86
N LEU A 316 -12.22 16.62 -39.88
CA LEU A 316 -12.46 16.12 -38.53
C LEU A 316 -13.94 16.27 -38.21
N ASP A 317 -14.49 15.34 -37.44
CA ASP A 317 -15.82 15.50 -36.89
C ASP A 317 -15.84 16.48 -35.70
N ASN A 318 -17.02 16.68 -35.11
CA ASN A 318 -17.18 17.63 -34.01
C ASN A 318 -16.43 17.22 -32.72
N SER A 319 -16.02 15.96 -32.58
CA SER A 319 -15.22 15.49 -31.44
C SER A 319 -13.75 15.86 -31.58
N GLY A 320 -13.26 16.01 -32.82
CA GLY A 320 -11.83 16.16 -33.11
C GLY A 320 -11.03 14.85 -33.02
N GLU A 321 -11.67 13.73 -32.69
CA GLU A 321 -11.00 12.43 -32.49
C GLU A 321 -11.07 11.53 -33.73
N HIS A 322 -12.08 11.74 -34.60
CA HIS A 322 -12.29 10.99 -35.82
C HIS A 322 -12.35 11.90 -37.04
N GLY A 323 -12.04 11.34 -38.20
CA GLY A 323 -11.97 12.15 -39.40
C GLY A 323 -11.68 11.39 -40.68
N LEU A 324 -11.29 12.16 -41.69
CA LEU A 324 -10.84 11.65 -42.98
C LEU A 324 -9.39 12.07 -43.23
N ILE A 325 -8.58 11.11 -43.68
CA ILE A 325 -7.23 11.33 -44.18
C ILE A 325 -7.16 11.09 -45.68
N VAL A 326 -6.32 11.87 -46.36
CA VAL A 326 -6.00 11.72 -47.78
C VAL A 326 -4.66 11.04 -47.97
N ALA A 327 -4.54 10.20 -49.00
CA ALA A 327 -3.27 9.56 -49.35
C ALA A 327 -2.23 10.61 -49.77
N LEU A 328 -0.95 10.36 -49.47
CA LEU A 328 0.13 11.33 -49.69
C LEU A 328 0.37 11.63 -51.19
N PHE A 329 0.00 10.72 -52.08
CA PHE A 329 0.13 10.85 -53.54
C PHE A 329 -1.11 10.30 -54.26
N ASP A 330 -1.28 10.69 -55.54
CA ASP A 330 -2.32 10.14 -56.41
C ASP A 330 -2.03 8.65 -56.67
N GLN A 331 -3.04 7.79 -56.53
CA GLN A 331 -2.93 6.36 -56.85
C GLN A 331 -2.87 6.14 -58.37
N SER A 332 -3.39 7.08 -59.16
CA SER A 332 -3.21 7.11 -60.62
C SER A 332 -3.36 8.52 -61.18
N ALA A 333 -2.55 8.84 -62.20
CA ALA A 333 -2.66 10.08 -62.97
C ALA A 333 -3.78 10.03 -64.04
N GLY A 334 -4.34 8.85 -64.31
CA GLY A 334 -5.38 8.63 -65.31
C GLY A 334 -5.89 7.19 -65.27
N MET A 335 -7.11 7.00 -64.77
CA MET A 335 -7.75 5.71 -64.64
C MET A 335 -9.20 5.80 -65.09
N ASN A 336 -9.75 4.70 -65.59
CA ASN A 336 -11.17 4.58 -65.87
C ASN A 336 -11.94 4.40 -64.56
N TRP A 337 -13.14 4.97 -64.48
CA TRP A 337 -13.99 4.82 -63.30
C TRP A 337 -14.41 3.36 -63.07
N SER A 338 -14.72 2.67 -64.17
CA SER A 338 -15.09 1.25 -64.24
C SER A 338 -14.72 0.73 -65.64
N THR A 339 -14.41 -0.55 -65.81
CA THR A 339 -14.14 -1.12 -67.14
C THR A 339 -15.40 -1.50 -67.90
N SER A 340 -16.55 -1.51 -67.23
CA SER A 340 -17.85 -1.85 -67.83
C SER A 340 -18.47 -0.63 -68.52
N ILE A 341 -18.90 -0.81 -69.76
CA ILE A 341 -19.42 0.28 -70.61
C ILE A 341 -20.86 0.72 -70.27
N SER A 342 -21.65 -0.13 -69.59
CA SER A 342 -23.09 0.10 -69.39
C SER A 342 -23.68 -0.60 -68.16
N THR A 343 -22.92 -0.74 -67.08
CA THR A 343 -23.41 -1.36 -65.83
C THR A 343 -23.81 -0.30 -64.82
N THR A 344 -25.03 -0.43 -64.28
CA THR A 344 -25.47 0.32 -63.10
C THR A 344 -24.90 -0.32 -61.85
N THR A 345 -24.03 0.39 -61.16
CA THR A 345 -23.36 -0.06 -59.92
C THR A 345 -24.18 0.26 -58.68
N GLY A 346 -25.07 1.25 -58.75
CA GLY A 346 -25.83 1.73 -57.60
C GLY A 346 -25.02 2.59 -56.63
N ALA A 347 -23.77 2.93 -56.97
CA ALA A 347 -22.89 3.77 -56.17
C ALA A 347 -23.31 5.26 -56.25
N THR A 348 -24.46 5.62 -55.68
CA THR A 348 -25.06 6.96 -55.80
C THR A 348 -24.92 7.83 -54.55
N GLY A 349 -24.38 7.29 -53.45
CA GLY A 349 -24.27 8.00 -52.18
C GLY A 349 -23.36 9.23 -52.26
N ASP A 350 -23.72 10.31 -51.57
CA ASP A 350 -22.93 11.53 -51.46
C ASP A 350 -23.03 12.09 -50.03
N GLY A 351 -21.88 12.24 -49.36
CA GLY A 351 -21.80 12.55 -47.94
C GLY A 351 -20.50 12.05 -47.32
N VAL A 352 -20.18 12.50 -46.10
CA VAL A 352 -18.99 12.02 -45.37
C VAL A 352 -19.13 10.51 -45.10
N GLY A 353 -18.16 9.71 -45.54
CA GLY A 353 -18.14 8.25 -45.45
C GLY A 353 -18.88 7.53 -46.60
N ALA A 354 -19.57 8.24 -47.50
CA ALA A 354 -20.32 7.60 -48.58
C ALA A 354 -19.39 6.93 -49.62
N GLY A 355 -18.17 7.47 -49.80
CA GLY A 355 -17.18 6.91 -50.72
C GLY A 355 -16.80 5.47 -50.41
N LEU A 356 -16.83 5.07 -49.14
CA LEU A 356 -16.50 3.71 -48.71
C LEU A 356 -17.48 2.68 -49.28
N MET A 357 -18.78 2.89 -49.05
CA MET A 357 -19.82 1.99 -49.55
C MET A 357 -19.89 2.00 -51.09
N ASN A 358 -19.78 3.19 -51.69
CA ASN A 358 -19.74 3.33 -53.14
C ASN A 358 -18.58 2.54 -53.76
N SER A 359 -17.39 2.61 -53.16
CA SER A 359 -16.21 1.89 -53.65
C SER A 359 -16.41 0.37 -53.62
N VAL A 360 -17.07 -0.15 -52.57
CA VAL A 360 -17.43 -1.57 -52.47
C VAL A 360 -18.37 -1.97 -53.61
N LEU A 361 -19.42 -1.18 -53.89
CA LEU A 361 -20.37 -1.43 -54.98
C LEU A 361 -19.69 -1.39 -56.37
N ILE A 362 -18.80 -0.43 -56.58
CA ILE A 362 -18.02 -0.32 -57.82
C ILE A 362 -17.14 -1.56 -57.99
N ILE A 363 -16.39 -1.98 -56.96
CA ILE A 363 -15.52 -3.15 -57.06
C ILE A 363 -16.33 -4.43 -57.30
N ALA A 364 -17.44 -4.61 -56.58
CA ALA A 364 -18.30 -5.79 -56.72
C ALA A 364 -18.92 -5.91 -58.13
N SER A 365 -19.31 -4.78 -58.73
CA SER A 365 -19.85 -4.73 -60.10
C SER A 365 -18.77 -4.85 -61.19
N ASN A 366 -17.49 -4.75 -60.84
CA ASN A 366 -16.33 -4.78 -61.74
C ASN A 366 -15.37 -5.93 -61.41
N ALA A 367 -15.90 -7.08 -60.96
CA ALA A 367 -15.27 -8.16 -60.17
C ALA A 367 -13.84 -8.67 -60.49
N SER A 368 -13.09 -8.14 -61.46
CA SER A 368 -11.66 -8.41 -61.68
C SER A 368 -10.87 -7.28 -62.37
N ALA A 369 -11.47 -6.10 -62.57
CA ALA A 369 -10.93 -5.11 -63.50
C ALA A 369 -10.34 -3.88 -62.81
N SER A 370 -9.22 -3.39 -63.36
CA SER A 370 -8.53 -2.17 -62.92
C SER A 370 -9.46 -0.95 -63.05
N SER A 371 -9.98 -0.48 -61.92
CA SER A 371 -10.92 0.65 -61.82
C SER A 371 -10.45 1.66 -60.78
N ALA A 372 -11.00 2.88 -60.83
CA ALA A 372 -10.66 3.94 -59.88
C ALA A 372 -10.90 3.53 -58.40
N ALA A 373 -11.97 2.78 -58.12
CA ALA A 373 -12.22 2.26 -56.77
C ALA A 373 -11.23 1.15 -56.39
N LYS A 374 -10.91 0.25 -57.33
CA LYS A 374 -9.98 -0.85 -57.08
C LYS A 374 -8.56 -0.38 -56.79
N VAL A 375 -8.05 0.64 -57.50
CA VAL A 375 -6.71 1.17 -57.22
C VAL A 375 -6.63 1.86 -55.84
N CYS A 376 -7.74 2.42 -55.35
CA CYS A 376 -7.80 2.94 -53.99
C CYS A 376 -7.79 1.79 -52.97
N ALA A 377 -8.60 0.76 -53.19
CA ALA A 377 -8.67 -0.40 -52.29
C ALA A 377 -7.38 -1.24 -52.26
N ASP A 378 -6.62 -1.26 -53.36
CA ASP A 378 -5.31 -1.92 -53.43
C ASP A 378 -4.19 -1.06 -52.86
N TYR A 379 -4.44 0.24 -52.63
CA TYR A 379 -3.47 1.10 -51.98
C TYR A 379 -3.35 0.72 -50.51
N ALA A 380 -2.12 0.47 -50.09
CA ALA A 380 -1.82 0.25 -48.71
C ALA A 380 -0.56 0.99 -48.30
N PHE A 381 -0.66 1.69 -47.18
CA PHE A 381 0.50 2.35 -46.59
C PHE A 381 1.33 1.31 -45.83
N SER A 382 2.61 1.23 -46.18
CA SER A 382 3.56 0.30 -45.56
C SER A 382 4.71 1.07 -44.92
N GLN A 383 5.08 0.68 -43.70
CA GLN A 383 6.26 1.19 -42.99
C GLN A 383 7.08 0.02 -42.47
N GLY A 384 8.39 0.01 -42.74
CA GLY A 384 9.26 -1.09 -42.32
C GLY A 384 8.92 -2.45 -42.93
N GLY A 385 8.27 -2.48 -44.10
CA GLY A 385 7.86 -3.73 -44.78
C GLY A 385 6.55 -4.34 -44.28
N ILE A 386 5.87 -3.71 -43.31
CA ILE A 386 4.55 -4.14 -42.80
C ILE A 386 3.46 -3.23 -43.39
N GLN A 387 2.41 -3.85 -43.93
CA GLN A 387 1.22 -3.16 -44.40
C GLN A 387 0.35 -2.77 -43.19
N LEU A 388 0.21 -1.46 -42.92
CA LEU A 388 -0.49 -0.98 -41.71
C LEU A 388 -1.93 -0.55 -41.99
N TYR A 389 -2.18 0.11 -43.13
CA TYR A 389 -3.49 0.69 -43.45
C TYR A 389 -3.88 0.35 -44.89
N GLY A 390 -4.90 -0.51 -45.06
CA GLY A 390 -5.34 -1.06 -46.36
C GLY A 390 -6.83 -0.83 -46.67
N ASP A 391 -7.51 -0.01 -45.87
CA ASP A 391 -8.93 0.33 -45.94
C ASP A 391 -9.17 1.67 -46.67
N TRP A 392 -8.36 1.93 -47.69
CA TRP A 392 -8.45 3.13 -48.53
C TRP A 392 -9.55 2.98 -49.58
N TYR A 393 -10.23 4.08 -49.92
CA TYR A 393 -11.36 4.06 -50.84
C TYR A 393 -11.41 5.32 -51.73
N LEU A 394 -12.20 5.22 -52.81
CA LEU A 394 -12.45 6.33 -53.72
C LEU A 394 -13.46 7.29 -53.06
N PRO A 395 -13.14 8.58 -52.88
CA PRO A 395 -13.99 9.54 -52.20
C PRO A 395 -15.28 9.85 -52.98
N SER A 396 -16.37 10.11 -52.27
CA SER A 396 -17.59 10.73 -52.81
C SER A 396 -17.34 12.18 -53.25
N PRO A 397 -18.22 12.78 -54.07
CA PRO A 397 -18.10 14.19 -54.44
C PRO A 397 -18.01 15.14 -53.24
N ASN A 398 -18.80 14.91 -52.20
CA ASN A 398 -18.75 15.71 -50.97
C ASN A 398 -17.38 15.61 -50.28
N GLU A 399 -16.80 14.42 -50.19
CA GLU A 399 -15.48 14.21 -49.59
C GLU A 399 -14.35 14.86 -50.41
N LEU A 400 -14.44 14.83 -51.75
CA LEU A 400 -13.51 15.57 -52.62
C LEU A 400 -13.64 17.08 -52.45
N ARG A 401 -14.85 17.60 -52.23
CA ARG A 401 -15.08 19.03 -51.97
C ARG A 401 -14.54 19.46 -50.60
N LEU A 402 -14.68 18.61 -49.58
CA LEU A 402 -14.03 18.82 -48.28
C LEU A 402 -12.50 18.85 -48.44
N LEU A 403 -11.94 17.91 -49.20
CA LEU A 403 -10.51 17.88 -49.51
C LEU A 403 -10.06 19.12 -50.29
N HIS A 404 -10.85 19.60 -51.24
CA HIS A 404 -10.56 20.81 -52.00
C HIS A 404 -10.40 22.02 -51.09
N ASN A 405 -11.29 22.19 -50.11
CA ASN A 405 -11.25 23.30 -49.17
C ASN A 405 -9.97 23.29 -48.32
N GLN A 406 -9.37 22.11 -48.11
CA GLN A 406 -8.16 21.92 -47.29
C GLN A 406 -6.90 21.63 -48.10
N LYS A 407 -6.94 21.72 -49.45
CA LYS A 407 -5.84 21.33 -50.34
C LYS A 407 -4.50 22.02 -50.03
N ALA A 408 -4.56 23.27 -49.55
CA ALA A 408 -3.38 24.03 -49.14
C ALA A 408 -2.74 23.49 -47.86
N ALA A 409 -3.55 23.09 -46.87
CA ALA A 409 -3.09 22.56 -45.59
C ALA A 409 -2.55 21.12 -45.73
N VAL A 410 -3.21 20.28 -46.54
CA VAL A 410 -2.71 18.92 -46.78
C VAL A 410 -1.49 18.92 -47.70
N GLY A 411 -1.49 19.73 -48.76
CA GLY A 411 -0.48 19.68 -49.79
C GLY A 411 -0.57 18.42 -50.67
N GLY A 412 0.16 18.42 -51.80
CA GLY A 412 0.25 17.26 -52.70
C GLY A 412 -0.97 17.00 -53.60
N VAL A 413 -2.12 17.66 -53.36
CA VAL A 413 -3.30 17.60 -54.25
C VAL A 413 -3.22 18.75 -55.26
N ILE A 414 -3.18 18.41 -56.56
CA ILE A 414 -3.02 19.41 -57.63
C ILE A 414 -4.36 19.88 -58.20
N ASN A 415 -4.37 21.04 -58.86
CA ASN A 415 -5.53 21.56 -59.57
C ASN A 415 -5.80 20.75 -60.86
N TYR A 416 -6.61 19.70 -60.74
CA TYR A 416 -7.01 18.84 -61.85
C TYR A 416 -8.38 18.19 -61.59
N ILE A 417 -8.89 17.43 -62.56
CA ILE A 417 -10.12 16.66 -62.40
C ILE A 417 -9.81 15.33 -61.69
N TYR A 418 -10.58 15.01 -60.65
CA TYR A 418 -10.47 13.77 -59.89
C TYR A 418 -11.76 12.97 -59.95
N TRP A 419 -11.65 11.66 -60.13
CA TRP A 419 -12.80 10.78 -60.04
C TRP A 419 -13.39 10.82 -58.63
N SER A 420 -14.72 10.95 -58.57
CA SER A 420 -15.48 10.64 -57.36
C SER A 420 -16.05 9.23 -57.45
N SER A 421 -16.51 8.68 -56.34
CA SER A 421 -17.17 7.38 -56.29
C SER A 421 -18.64 7.40 -56.74
N GLN A 422 -19.18 8.55 -57.17
CA GLN A 422 -20.61 8.66 -57.47
C GLN A 422 -20.91 8.36 -58.95
N GLU A 423 -21.80 7.40 -59.16
CA GLU A 423 -22.41 7.06 -60.44
C GLU A 423 -23.42 8.14 -60.86
N SER A 424 -23.38 8.57 -62.13
CA SER A 424 -24.35 9.54 -62.68
C SER A 424 -25.41 8.88 -63.56
N SER A 425 -25.07 7.78 -64.24
CA SER A 425 -25.96 7.00 -65.09
C SER A 425 -25.35 5.61 -65.33
N PHE A 426 -25.99 4.76 -66.11
CA PHE A 426 -25.44 3.43 -66.46
C PHE A 426 -24.09 3.49 -67.20
N SER A 427 -23.76 4.60 -67.88
CA SER A 427 -22.50 4.76 -68.64
C SER A 427 -21.59 5.90 -68.16
N GLN A 428 -22.03 6.72 -67.19
CA GLN A 428 -21.30 7.91 -66.74
C GLN A 428 -21.12 7.97 -65.22
N ALA A 429 -20.04 8.62 -64.78
CA ALA A 429 -19.75 8.88 -63.37
C ALA A 429 -19.38 10.35 -63.14
N LYS A 430 -19.45 10.78 -61.88
CA LYS A 430 -19.14 12.15 -61.47
C LYS A 430 -17.65 12.30 -61.17
N ALA A 431 -17.11 13.45 -61.53
CA ALA A 431 -15.76 13.88 -61.17
C ALA A 431 -15.82 15.30 -60.58
N VAL A 432 -14.86 15.64 -59.73
CA VAL A 432 -14.73 16.96 -59.10
C VAL A 432 -13.51 17.66 -59.67
N ASP A 433 -13.67 18.93 -60.01
CA ASP A 433 -12.57 19.81 -60.39
C ASP A 433 -11.92 20.35 -59.11
N MET A 434 -10.69 19.92 -58.81
CA MET A 434 -9.96 20.37 -57.62
C MET A 434 -9.40 21.78 -57.76
N ALA A 435 -9.49 22.42 -58.94
CA ALA A 435 -9.25 23.85 -59.11
C ALA A 435 -10.43 24.68 -58.57
N ALA A 436 -11.67 24.27 -58.85
CA ALA A 436 -12.89 25.02 -58.55
C ALA A 436 -13.71 24.51 -57.34
N GLY A 437 -13.48 23.26 -56.89
CA GLY A 437 -14.25 22.66 -55.80
C GLY A 437 -15.69 22.31 -56.17
N THR A 438 -15.99 22.19 -57.47
CA THR A 438 -17.31 21.89 -58.02
C THR A 438 -17.26 20.62 -58.86
N PHE A 439 -18.43 20.10 -59.23
CA PHE A 439 -18.48 19.09 -60.28
C PHE A 439 -17.78 19.58 -61.55
N ALA A 440 -17.05 18.68 -62.18
CA ALA A 440 -16.45 18.95 -63.47
C ALA A 440 -17.54 19.16 -64.54
N ALA A 441 -17.34 20.12 -65.43
CA ALA A 441 -18.37 20.61 -66.35
C ALA A 441 -18.84 19.58 -67.40
N SER A 442 -18.04 18.52 -67.64
CA SER A 442 -18.35 17.45 -68.58
C SER A 442 -18.86 16.21 -67.87
N THR A 443 -19.79 15.49 -68.51
CA THR A 443 -20.13 14.13 -68.11
C THR A 443 -19.08 13.17 -68.66
N TYR A 444 -18.46 12.37 -67.79
CA TYR A 444 -17.38 11.47 -68.18
C TYR A 444 -17.86 10.03 -68.27
N LEU A 445 -17.43 9.35 -69.35
CA LEU A 445 -17.74 7.95 -69.60
C LEU A 445 -16.91 7.06 -68.67
N LYS A 446 -17.58 6.12 -68.00
CA LYS A 446 -16.94 5.25 -66.99
C LYS A 446 -15.73 4.49 -67.54
N SER A 447 -15.85 3.98 -68.77
CA SER A 447 -14.94 3.00 -69.39
C SER A 447 -13.87 3.59 -70.30
N THR A 448 -13.96 4.87 -70.65
CA THR A 448 -13.03 5.49 -71.62
C THR A 448 -12.46 6.81 -71.16
N SER A 449 -13.03 7.46 -70.14
CA SER A 449 -12.46 8.69 -69.57
C SER A 449 -11.38 8.34 -68.56
N THR A 450 -10.15 8.76 -68.83
CA THR A 450 -9.00 8.58 -67.93
C THR A 450 -8.81 9.80 -67.04
N ILE A 451 -9.14 9.67 -65.77
CA ILE A 451 -9.13 10.79 -64.79
C ILE A 451 -8.29 10.38 -63.56
N ARG A 452 -7.73 11.37 -62.87
CA ARG A 452 -6.90 11.15 -61.67
C ARG A 452 -7.68 10.52 -60.54
N VAL A 453 -6.96 9.77 -59.70
CA VAL A 453 -7.52 9.07 -58.55
C VAL A 453 -6.68 9.39 -57.32
N ARG A 454 -7.34 9.85 -56.26
CA ARG A 454 -6.76 10.09 -54.93
C ARG A 454 -7.62 9.37 -53.90
N ALA A 455 -7.02 8.43 -53.19
CA ALA A 455 -7.66 7.65 -52.16
C ALA A 455 -7.77 8.45 -50.85
N ILE A 456 -8.83 8.17 -50.11
CA ILE A 456 -9.03 8.64 -48.74
C ILE A 456 -9.34 7.46 -47.82
N ARG A 457 -9.23 7.69 -46.51
CA ARG A 457 -9.54 6.71 -45.47
C ARG A 457 -10.19 7.40 -44.27
N LYS A 458 -11.06 6.67 -43.57
CA LYS A 458 -11.64 7.11 -42.29
C LYS A 458 -10.77 6.60 -41.13
N PHE A 459 -10.61 7.39 -40.07
CA PHE A 459 -9.97 6.97 -38.83
C PHE A 459 -10.85 7.25 -37.61
#